data_AF-A0A4R8XKC1-F1
#
_entry.id   AF-A0A4R8XKC1-F1
#
_cell.length_a   1.000
_cell.length_b   1.000
_cell.length_c   1.000
_cell.angle_alpha   90.00
_cell.angle_beta   90.00
_cell.angle_gamma   90.00
#
_symmetry.space_group_name_H-M   'P 1'
#
loop_
_entity.id
_entity.type
_entity.pdbx_description
1 polymer ?
#
loop_
_entity_poly.entity_id
_entity_poly.type
_entity_poly.pdbx_seq_one_letter_code
_entity_poly.pdbx_strand_id
1 'polypeptide(L)'
;MSTFTQLSPSRKRLLGALLAVAIVGVGSIGVGGAVADETAPRAAVDLGEAGTFAVLSKSGITDVYASTVSGNVGSSPITGAAIHLTCPEVLTGTIYSVDAEGPSCKVTNDTYLTTAVSDLELAYTDAAGRTTPDFINLGAGEIGGLTLTPGLYKWGTDVNISTDVTLTGSSTDVFIFQISKDLQQASAQNVILAGDAQAKNVFWQVAGSVAIGTTAHFEGTILSQTMIAMKTGASINGRLLAQTAVTLQSNTVTAPVE
;
A
#
# COMPACT_ATOMS: atom_id res chain seq x y z
N MET A 1 23.63 -61.38 12.41
CA MET A 1 24.68 -60.53 11.78
C MET A 1 25.40 -61.39 10.77
N SER A 2 25.60 -60.89 9.55
CA SER A 2 26.20 -61.60 8.39
C SER A 2 25.16 -62.49 7.66
N THR A 3 24.89 -62.40 6.35
CA THR A 3 25.50 -61.67 5.23
C THR A 3 24.44 -61.63 4.11
N PHE A 4 24.30 -60.50 3.42
CA PHE A 4 23.39 -60.34 2.28
C PHE A 4 23.86 -61.13 1.05
N THR A 5 22.91 -61.83 0.43
CA THR A 5 23.07 -62.68 -0.74
C THR A 5 23.28 -61.87 -2.02
N GLN A 6 24.26 -62.31 -2.81
CA GLN A 6 24.72 -61.72 -4.06
C GLN A 6 24.07 -62.39 -5.28
N LEU A 7 24.12 -61.68 -6.42
CA LEU A 7 24.19 -62.15 -7.82
C LEU A 7 22.88 -62.41 -8.61
N SER A 8 22.65 -61.49 -9.56
CA SER A 8 22.11 -61.76 -10.91
C SER A 8 23.30 -62.13 -11.82
N PRO A 9 23.21 -63.12 -12.75
CA PRO A 9 22.90 -62.79 -14.15
C PRO A 9 22.17 -63.87 -15.01
N SER A 10 21.26 -63.37 -15.86
CA SER A 10 21.10 -63.63 -17.32
C SER A 10 21.11 -65.08 -17.91
N ARG A 11 20.03 -65.46 -18.62
CA ARG A 11 19.95 -65.68 -20.10
C ARG A 11 18.91 -66.73 -20.54
N LYS A 12 18.16 -66.40 -21.61
CA LYS A 12 17.83 -67.16 -22.86
C LYS A 12 16.39 -66.84 -23.31
N ARG A 13 16.19 -65.97 -24.33
CA ARG A 13 16.09 -66.22 -25.80
C ARG A 13 14.86 -67.03 -26.23
N LEU A 14 13.99 -66.42 -27.05
CA LEU A 14 13.40 -66.88 -28.34
C LEU A 14 12.27 -65.88 -28.72
N LEU A 15 12.29 -65.13 -29.83
CA LEU A 15 12.07 -65.43 -31.27
C LEU A 15 10.81 -64.64 -31.73
N GLY A 16 10.86 -63.87 -32.83
CA GLY A 16 9.62 -63.36 -33.44
C GLY A 16 9.71 -62.10 -34.31
N ALA A 17 10.16 -62.29 -35.56
CA ALA A 17 9.76 -61.61 -36.81
C ALA A 17 9.88 -60.07 -36.98
N LEU A 18 10.52 -59.72 -38.10
CA LEU A 18 10.60 -58.41 -38.73
C LEU A 18 9.23 -57.90 -39.21
N LEU A 19 9.01 -56.59 -39.12
CA LEU A 19 8.39 -55.82 -40.20
C LEU A 19 9.03 -54.44 -40.28
N ALA A 20 9.67 -54.14 -41.40
CA ALA A 20 10.20 -52.83 -41.73
C ALA A 20 9.10 -52.00 -42.38
N VAL A 21 8.84 -50.80 -41.87
CA VAL A 21 8.25 -49.70 -42.65
C VAL A 21 9.04 -48.44 -42.31
N ALA A 22 9.74 -47.91 -43.31
CA ALA A 22 10.37 -46.62 -43.25
C ALA A 22 9.30 -45.53 -43.42
N ILE A 23 9.22 -44.60 -42.47
CA ILE A 23 8.56 -43.30 -42.67
C ILE A 23 9.58 -42.22 -42.34
N VAL A 24 10.02 -41.53 -43.37
CA VAL A 24 10.67 -40.22 -43.28
C VAL A 24 9.59 -39.23 -42.88
N GLY A 25 9.73 -38.61 -41.70
CA GLY A 25 8.78 -37.63 -41.17
C GLY A 25 9.53 -36.55 -40.38
N VAL A 26 9.79 -35.45 -41.07
CA VAL A 26 10.21 -34.10 -40.65
C VAL A 26 10.24 -33.83 -39.14
N GLY A 27 11.42 -33.47 -38.64
CA GLY A 27 11.57 -32.93 -37.29
C GLY A 27 10.90 -31.57 -37.15
N SER A 28 10.01 -31.45 -36.16
CA SER A 28 9.51 -30.17 -35.68
C SER A 28 10.23 -29.80 -34.38
N ILE A 29 11.08 -28.78 -34.47
CA ILE A 29 11.54 -28.01 -33.32
C ILE A 29 10.34 -27.18 -32.86
N GLY A 30 9.59 -27.70 -31.89
CA GLY A 30 8.56 -26.97 -31.20
C GLY A 30 9.21 -26.05 -30.16
N VAL A 31 9.29 -24.77 -30.51
CA VAL A 31 9.74 -23.67 -29.65
C VAL A 31 9.03 -23.75 -28.31
N GLY A 32 9.82 -23.80 -27.23
CA GLY A 32 9.35 -23.54 -25.88
C GLY A 32 8.87 -22.10 -25.80
N GLY A 33 7.57 -21.90 -26.01
CA GLY A 33 6.90 -20.70 -25.54
C GLY A 33 6.83 -20.82 -24.03
N ALA A 34 7.75 -20.15 -23.33
CA ALA A 34 7.48 -19.73 -21.98
C ALA A 34 6.20 -18.89 -22.07
N VAL A 35 5.09 -19.44 -21.60
CA VAL A 35 3.90 -18.64 -21.33
C VAL A 35 4.37 -17.56 -20.35
N ALA A 36 4.22 -16.30 -20.74
CA ALA A 36 4.32 -15.22 -19.79
C ALA A 36 3.31 -15.53 -18.69
N ASP A 37 3.79 -15.69 -17.47
CA ASP A 37 2.94 -15.77 -16.29
C ASP A 37 2.32 -14.38 -16.16
N GLU A 38 1.14 -14.18 -16.76
CA GLU A 38 0.27 -13.06 -16.41
C GLU A 38 -0.20 -13.35 -14.99
N THR A 39 0.63 -12.97 -14.02
CA THR A 39 0.20 -12.85 -12.64
C THR A 39 -0.97 -11.88 -12.63
N ALA A 40 -2.16 -12.40 -12.30
CA ALA A 40 -3.36 -11.59 -12.18
C ALA A 40 -3.07 -10.33 -11.33
N PRO A 41 -3.57 -9.15 -11.72
CA PRO A 41 -3.28 -7.91 -11.01
C PRO A 41 -3.65 -8.07 -9.54
N ARG A 42 -2.74 -7.62 -8.66
CA ARG A 42 -2.90 -7.75 -7.22
C ARG A 42 -4.17 -7.00 -6.77
N ALA A 43 -4.99 -7.64 -5.94
CA ALA A 43 -6.20 -7.00 -5.43
C ALA A 43 -5.87 -5.76 -4.58
N ALA A 44 -6.64 -4.69 -4.76
CA ALA A 44 -6.56 -3.49 -3.92
C ALA A 44 -6.87 -3.81 -2.45
N VAL A 45 -6.49 -2.91 -1.53
CA VAL A 45 -6.90 -3.00 -0.12
C VAL A 45 -8.30 -2.41 0.00
N ASP A 46 -9.23 -3.18 0.56
CA ASP A 46 -10.58 -2.67 0.83
C ASP A 46 -10.52 -1.75 2.05
N LEU A 47 -10.92 -0.49 1.85
CA LEU A 47 -10.90 0.53 2.90
C LEU A 47 -12.23 0.65 3.65
N GLY A 48 -13.30 -0.03 3.19
CA GLY A 48 -14.64 0.13 3.74
C GLY A 48 -15.03 1.60 3.90
N GLU A 49 -15.61 1.94 5.05
CA GLU A 49 -15.99 3.32 5.38
C GLU A 49 -14.78 4.24 5.62
N ALA A 50 -13.60 3.71 5.96
CA ALA A 50 -12.39 4.53 6.04
C ALA A 50 -12.03 5.13 4.67
N GLY A 51 -12.41 4.45 3.58
CA GLY A 51 -12.26 4.90 2.20
C GLY A 51 -13.07 6.16 1.86
N THR A 52 -13.91 6.67 2.75
CA THR A 52 -14.63 7.93 2.53
C THR A 52 -13.90 9.15 3.09
N PHE A 53 -12.81 8.95 3.85
CA PHE A 53 -12.07 10.01 4.53
C PHE A 53 -10.79 10.40 3.80
N ALA A 54 -10.51 11.71 3.75
CA ALA A 54 -9.18 12.23 3.44
C ALA A 54 -8.26 12.12 4.66
N VAL A 55 -8.82 12.37 5.86
CA VAL A 55 -8.09 12.28 7.14
C VAL A 55 -8.95 11.54 8.16
N LEU A 56 -8.46 10.42 8.67
CA LEU A 56 -9.08 9.67 9.75
C LEU A 56 -8.04 9.33 10.81
N SER A 57 -8.34 9.62 12.08
CA SER A 57 -7.43 9.34 13.18
C SER A 57 -8.15 8.73 14.39
N LYS A 58 -7.41 8.21 15.37
CA LYS A 58 -8.00 7.75 16.64
C LYS A 58 -7.78 8.67 17.83
N SER A 59 -6.71 9.46 17.80
CA SER A 59 -6.27 10.26 18.94
C SER A 59 -6.07 11.74 18.62
N GLY A 60 -6.67 12.22 17.53
CA GLY A 60 -6.79 13.64 17.23
C GLY A 60 -6.07 14.08 15.95
N ILE A 61 -6.46 15.25 15.48
CA ILE A 61 -5.94 15.88 14.27
C ILE A 61 -5.52 17.29 14.64
N THR A 62 -4.21 17.52 14.71
CA THR A 62 -3.66 18.85 15.00
C THR A 62 -3.28 19.55 13.72
N ASP A 63 -3.47 20.86 13.67
CA ASP A 63 -3.14 21.67 12.50
C ASP A 63 -2.41 22.97 12.90
N VAL A 64 -1.47 23.39 12.05
CA VAL A 64 -0.92 24.75 12.02
C VAL A 64 -1.46 25.45 10.77
N TYR A 65 -2.39 26.37 11.00
CA TYR A 65 -3.15 27.11 9.99
C TYR A 65 -2.24 27.80 8.94
N ALA A 66 -2.56 27.80 7.64
CA ALA A 66 -3.79 27.27 7.01
C ALA A 66 -3.50 26.01 6.19
N SER A 67 -4.15 24.90 6.52
CA SER A 67 -4.23 23.71 5.67
C SER A 67 -5.45 23.78 4.73
N THR A 68 -5.47 22.94 3.70
CA THR A 68 -6.59 22.75 2.79
C THR A 68 -6.86 21.27 2.61
N VAL A 69 -8.04 20.80 2.99
CA VAL A 69 -8.47 19.41 2.90
C VAL A 69 -9.67 19.31 1.96
N SER A 70 -9.56 18.44 0.96
CA SER A 70 -10.63 18.05 0.05
C SER A 70 -11.03 16.60 0.32
N GLY A 71 -12.04 16.41 1.16
CA GLY A 71 -12.57 15.12 1.60
C GLY A 71 -12.97 15.13 3.08
N ASN A 72 -13.63 14.05 3.52
CA ASN A 72 -14.11 13.96 4.90
C ASN A 72 -12.95 13.87 5.90
N VAL A 73 -13.18 14.43 7.09
CA VAL A 73 -12.23 14.45 8.21
C VAL A 73 -12.92 13.84 9.43
N GLY A 74 -12.24 12.99 10.18
CA GLY A 74 -12.82 12.35 11.36
C GLY A 74 -11.80 11.89 12.38
N SER A 75 -12.22 11.85 13.64
CA SER A 75 -11.41 11.26 14.71
C SER A 75 -12.29 10.52 15.71
N SER A 76 -11.95 9.27 16.04
CA SER A 76 -12.68 8.43 17.00
C SER A 76 -11.79 7.35 17.61
N PRO A 77 -11.87 7.06 18.93
CA PRO A 77 -12.95 7.43 19.85
C PRO A 77 -12.73 8.74 20.61
N ILE A 78 -11.64 9.47 20.34
CA ILE A 78 -11.37 10.73 21.03
C ILE A 78 -12.45 11.78 20.73
N THR A 79 -12.70 12.66 21.70
CA THR A 79 -13.59 13.82 21.57
C THR A 79 -13.27 14.67 20.34
N GLY A 80 -14.30 15.27 19.73
CA GLY A 80 -14.13 16.22 18.61
C GLY A 80 -13.30 17.45 18.97
N ALA A 81 -13.14 17.77 20.25
CA ALA A 81 -12.25 18.83 20.71
C ALA A 81 -10.78 18.63 20.28
N ALA A 82 -10.38 17.40 19.98
CA ALA A 82 -9.05 17.07 19.47
C ALA A 82 -8.89 17.24 17.95
N ILE A 83 -9.91 17.76 17.25
CA ILE A 83 -9.85 18.10 15.83
C ILE A 83 -9.63 19.61 15.72
N HIS A 84 -8.40 20.01 15.41
CA HIS A 84 -7.99 21.42 15.34
C HIS A 84 -8.11 22.04 13.95
N LEU A 85 -8.47 21.26 12.92
CA LEU A 85 -8.85 21.81 11.61
C LEU A 85 -10.10 22.68 11.73
N THR A 86 -10.09 23.82 11.08
CA THR A 86 -11.23 24.73 11.04
C THR A 86 -12.13 24.46 9.83
N CYS A 87 -13.39 24.90 9.91
CA CYS A 87 -14.35 24.71 8.82
C CYS A 87 -13.90 25.27 7.46
N PRO A 88 -13.27 26.46 7.37
CA PRO A 88 -12.77 26.97 6.09
C PRO A 88 -11.62 26.16 5.49
N GLU A 89 -10.93 25.34 6.28
CA GLU A 89 -9.82 24.51 5.80
C GLU A 89 -10.30 23.21 5.16
N VAL A 90 -11.54 22.79 5.42
CA VAL A 90 -12.17 21.64 4.76
C VAL A 90 -13.02 22.15 3.60
N LEU A 91 -12.39 22.26 2.42
CA LEU A 91 -12.98 22.84 1.22
C LEU A 91 -14.13 22.01 0.66
N THR A 92 -13.97 20.69 0.71
CA THR A 92 -15.00 19.72 0.33
C THR A 92 -15.05 18.62 1.38
N GLY A 93 -16.23 18.09 1.65
CA GLY A 93 -16.45 17.05 2.66
C GLY A 93 -17.01 17.58 3.98
N THR A 94 -17.01 16.71 4.98
CA THR A 94 -17.60 16.94 6.30
C THR A 94 -16.59 16.61 7.41
N ILE A 95 -16.56 17.42 8.46
CA ILE A 95 -15.86 17.10 9.71
C ILE A 95 -16.80 16.27 10.58
N TYR A 96 -16.45 15.03 10.88
CA TYR A 96 -17.19 14.16 11.77
C TYR A 96 -16.56 14.14 13.16
N SER A 97 -17.42 14.18 14.18
CA SER A 97 -17.05 14.04 15.59
C SER A 97 -17.88 12.95 16.26
N VAL A 98 -17.33 12.33 17.31
CA VAL A 98 -18.04 11.38 18.16
C VAL A 98 -19.03 12.06 19.12
N ASP A 99 -18.87 13.36 19.38
CA ASP A 99 -19.60 14.07 20.44
C ASP A 99 -20.02 15.49 20.04
N ALA A 100 -20.48 16.26 21.05
CA ALA A 100 -20.92 17.63 20.89
C ALA A 100 -19.77 18.61 20.57
N GLU A 101 -18.52 18.22 20.82
CA GLU A 101 -17.35 19.07 20.69
C GLU A 101 -16.77 19.07 19.27
N GLY A 102 -15.89 20.04 19.00
CA GLY A 102 -15.18 20.21 17.74
C GLY A 102 -15.57 21.49 16.96
N PRO A 103 -15.14 21.60 15.70
CA PRO A 103 -15.40 22.78 14.86
C PRO A 103 -16.89 23.04 14.63
N SER A 104 -17.30 24.29 14.49
CA SER A 104 -18.73 24.67 14.40
C SER A 104 -19.56 23.98 13.29
N CYS A 105 -18.92 23.53 12.21
CA CYS A 105 -19.53 22.82 11.08
C CYS A 105 -19.55 21.30 11.25
N LYS A 106 -19.02 20.76 12.37
CA LYS A 106 -18.92 19.32 12.57
C LYS A 106 -20.29 18.66 12.60
N VAL A 107 -20.33 17.43 12.11
CA VAL A 107 -21.47 16.52 12.22
C VAL A 107 -21.16 15.48 13.30
N THR A 108 -22.02 15.37 14.31
CA THR A 108 -21.90 14.29 15.30
C THR A 108 -22.43 13.00 14.72
N ASN A 109 -21.56 11.99 14.56
CA ASN A 109 -21.95 10.67 14.09
C ASN A 109 -20.96 9.59 14.58
N ASP A 110 -21.08 9.25 15.87
CA ASP A 110 -20.21 8.27 16.53
C ASP A 110 -20.27 6.87 15.90
N THR A 111 -21.47 6.40 15.51
CA THR A 111 -21.64 5.09 14.86
C THR A 111 -20.88 5.02 13.54
N TYR A 112 -20.98 6.05 12.72
CA TYR A 112 -20.26 6.13 11.46
C TYR A 112 -18.75 6.13 11.65
N LEU A 113 -18.25 6.93 12.60
CA LEU A 113 -16.83 6.98 12.92
C LEU A 113 -16.31 5.67 13.51
N THR A 114 -17.11 5.00 14.33
CA THR A 114 -16.77 3.67 14.88
C THR A 114 -16.59 2.65 13.76
N THR A 115 -17.50 2.63 12.78
CA THR A 115 -17.37 1.77 11.59
C THR A 115 -16.13 2.14 10.77
N ALA A 116 -15.92 3.43 10.47
CA ALA A 116 -14.77 3.88 9.69
C ALA A 116 -13.43 3.54 10.37
N VAL A 117 -13.32 3.68 11.69
CA VAL A 117 -12.10 3.29 12.42
C VAL A 117 -11.91 1.77 12.45
N SER A 118 -12.98 1.00 12.59
CA SER A 118 -12.92 -0.46 12.45
C SER A 118 -12.43 -0.88 11.07
N ASP A 119 -12.94 -0.24 10.02
CA ASP A 119 -12.53 -0.53 8.64
C ASP A 119 -11.09 -0.11 8.36
N LEU A 120 -10.60 0.98 8.98
CA LEU A 120 -9.17 1.32 8.99
C LEU A 120 -8.31 0.20 9.60
N GLU A 121 -8.71 -0.35 10.74
CA GLU A 121 -7.98 -1.45 11.39
C GLU A 121 -7.98 -2.73 10.54
N LEU A 122 -9.10 -3.02 9.88
CA LEU A 122 -9.22 -4.14 8.94
C LEU A 122 -8.35 -3.92 7.70
N ALA A 123 -8.39 -2.74 7.09
CA ALA A 123 -7.56 -2.39 5.93
C ALA A 123 -6.07 -2.45 6.26
N TYR A 124 -5.67 -1.93 7.42
CA TYR A 124 -4.30 -2.04 7.92
C TYR A 124 -3.88 -3.52 8.06
N THR A 125 -4.72 -4.34 8.68
CA THR A 125 -4.45 -5.76 8.91
C THR A 125 -4.38 -6.55 7.61
N ASP A 126 -5.26 -6.26 6.65
CA ASP A 126 -5.26 -6.82 5.31
C ASP A 126 -3.95 -6.47 4.58
N ALA A 127 -3.60 -5.19 4.50
CA ALA A 127 -2.38 -4.72 3.86
C ALA A 127 -1.12 -5.33 4.50
N ALA A 128 -1.05 -5.37 5.84
CA ALA A 128 0.07 -5.98 6.58
C ALA A 128 0.13 -7.51 6.43
N GLY A 129 -1.05 -8.14 6.23
CA GLY A 129 -1.22 -9.58 6.11
C GLY A 129 -0.99 -10.15 4.71
N ARG A 130 -0.86 -9.29 3.68
CA ARG A 130 -0.54 -9.75 2.32
C ARG A 130 0.75 -10.59 2.33
N THR A 131 0.69 -11.74 1.67
CA THR A 131 1.81 -12.69 1.57
C THR A 131 2.46 -12.65 0.18
N THR A 132 3.56 -13.41 0.04
CA THR A 132 4.38 -13.53 -1.17
C THR A 132 4.82 -12.17 -1.74
N PRO A 133 5.67 -11.42 -1.00
CA PRO A 133 6.18 -10.15 -1.50
C PRO A 133 7.04 -10.36 -2.75
N ASP A 134 6.83 -9.51 -3.74
CA ASP A 134 7.60 -9.47 -4.98
C ASP A 134 9.00 -8.89 -4.73
N PHE A 135 9.11 -7.99 -3.74
CA PHE A 135 10.35 -7.34 -3.34
C PHE A 135 10.51 -7.37 -1.81
N ILE A 136 11.69 -7.76 -1.34
CA ILE A 136 12.04 -7.80 0.09
C ILE A 136 13.24 -6.90 0.34
N ASN A 137 13.10 -5.96 1.28
CA ASN A 137 14.14 -5.01 1.70
C ASN A 137 14.79 -4.25 0.53
N LEU A 138 14.01 -3.90 -0.49
CA LEU A 138 14.51 -3.18 -1.67
C LEU A 138 15.24 -1.90 -1.25
N GLY A 139 16.41 -1.63 -1.86
CA GLY A 139 17.23 -0.47 -1.54
C GLY A 139 17.74 -0.43 -0.09
N ALA A 140 17.68 -1.55 0.64
CA ALA A 140 17.94 -1.60 2.08
C ALA A 140 17.13 -0.57 2.89
N GLY A 141 15.94 -0.21 2.39
CA GLY A 141 15.06 0.79 2.98
C GLY A 141 15.18 2.18 2.37
N GLU A 142 16.21 2.50 1.56
CA GLU A 142 16.24 3.75 0.80
C GLU A 142 15.65 3.50 -0.60
N ILE A 143 14.50 4.11 -0.90
CA ILE A 143 13.82 3.95 -2.19
C ILE A 143 13.89 5.19 -3.08
N GLY A 144 14.45 6.29 -2.59
CA GLY A 144 14.68 7.47 -3.41
C GLY A 144 15.57 7.17 -4.62
N GLY A 145 15.21 7.76 -5.76
CA GLY A 145 15.87 7.55 -7.05
C GLY A 145 15.46 6.28 -7.77
N LEU A 146 14.60 5.45 -7.17
CA LEU A 146 14.10 4.23 -7.80
C LEU A 146 12.82 4.50 -8.60
N THR A 147 12.61 3.66 -9.61
CA THR A 147 11.32 3.48 -10.27
C THR A 147 10.76 2.14 -9.85
N LEU A 148 9.61 2.16 -9.19
CA LEU A 148 8.93 1.00 -8.63
C LEU A 148 7.79 0.60 -9.56
N THR A 149 7.69 -0.70 -9.84
CA THR A 149 6.62 -1.31 -10.64
C THR A 149 5.51 -1.84 -9.72
N PRO A 150 4.33 -2.21 -10.25
CA PRO A 150 3.25 -2.74 -9.44
C PRO A 150 3.68 -3.98 -8.66
N GLY A 151 3.13 -4.18 -7.46
CA GLY A 151 3.44 -5.34 -6.64
C GLY A 151 3.37 -5.10 -5.14
N LEU A 152 3.73 -6.15 -4.40
CA LEU A 152 3.88 -6.15 -2.95
C LEU A 152 5.35 -6.02 -2.57
N TYR A 153 5.64 -4.95 -1.84
CA TYR A 153 6.96 -4.68 -1.30
C TYR A 153 6.95 -4.84 0.22
N LYS A 154 8.01 -5.41 0.77
CA LYS A 154 8.14 -5.63 2.21
C LYS A 154 9.49 -5.21 2.75
N TRP A 155 9.47 -4.43 3.83
CA TRP A 155 10.67 -4.08 4.59
C TRP A 155 10.53 -4.49 6.06
N GLY A 156 11.59 -5.10 6.59
CA GLY A 156 11.81 -5.31 8.02
C GLY A 156 12.46 -4.11 8.73
N THR A 157 12.63 -3.01 8.00
CA THR A 157 13.39 -1.81 8.39
C THR A 157 12.53 -0.56 8.25
N ASP A 158 13.12 0.58 8.59
CA ASP A 158 12.61 1.87 8.15
C ASP A 158 12.69 1.97 6.62
N VAL A 159 11.81 2.78 6.05
CA VAL A 159 11.86 3.19 4.64
C VAL A 159 12.07 4.69 4.56
N ASN A 160 13.03 5.11 3.74
CA ASN A 160 13.40 6.49 3.50
C ASN A 160 13.21 6.81 2.01
N ILE A 161 12.68 8.00 1.75
CA ILE A 161 12.58 8.64 0.43
C ILE A 161 13.45 9.89 0.51
N SER A 162 14.76 9.72 0.34
CA SER A 162 15.73 10.83 0.43
C SER A 162 15.86 11.62 -0.87
N THR A 163 15.41 11.04 -1.98
CA THR A 163 15.24 11.69 -3.30
C THR A 163 13.91 11.24 -3.91
N ASP A 164 13.45 11.91 -4.97
CA ASP A 164 12.21 11.54 -5.69
C ASP A 164 12.15 10.03 -5.99
N VAL A 165 10.98 9.42 -5.77
CA VAL A 165 10.68 8.03 -6.12
C VAL A 165 9.53 7.99 -7.11
N THR A 166 9.65 7.16 -8.15
CA THR A 166 8.61 7.04 -9.18
C THR A 166 7.87 5.71 -9.03
N LEU A 167 6.53 5.74 -9.05
CA LEU A 167 5.67 4.56 -9.16
C LEU A 167 5.11 4.52 -10.59
N THR A 168 5.43 3.49 -11.36
CA THR A 168 5.00 3.37 -12.76
C THR A 168 4.13 2.14 -12.96
N GLY A 169 2.98 2.31 -13.61
CA GLY A 169 2.02 1.24 -13.85
C GLY A 169 0.85 1.71 -14.71
N SER A 170 -0.11 0.81 -14.92
CA SER A 170 -1.41 1.10 -15.54
C SER A 170 -2.41 1.65 -14.54
N SER A 171 -3.57 2.10 -15.03
CA SER A 171 -4.67 2.60 -14.19
C SER A 171 -5.28 1.57 -13.25
N THR A 172 -5.05 0.28 -13.48
CA THR A 172 -5.58 -0.82 -12.67
C THR A 172 -4.54 -1.47 -11.77
N ASP A 173 -3.28 -1.06 -11.90
CA ASP A 173 -2.18 -1.66 -11.17
C ASP A 173 -2.16 -1.20 -9.72
N VAL A 174 -1.79 -2.13 -8.82
CA VAL A 174 -1.81 -1.95 -7.38
C VAL A 174 -0.40 -2.04 -6.79
N PHE A 175 -0.11 -1.11 -5.88
CA PHE A 175 1.13 -1.05 -5.11
C PHE A 175 0.79 -1.21 -3.63
N ILE A 176 1.45 -2.15 -2.96
CA ILE A 176 1.30 -2.32 -1.51
C ILE A 176 2.69 -2.32 -0.90
N PHE A 177 2.94 -1.35 -0.03
CA PHE A 177 4.19 -1.21 0.70
C PHE A 177 3.96 -1.60 2.16
N GLN A 178 4.57 -2.72 2.60
CA GLN A 178 4.57 -3.18 3.98
C GLN A 178 5.85 -2.73 4.69
N ILE A 179 5.74 -1.82 5.64
CA ILE A 179 6.87 -1.21 6.33
C ILE A 179 6.75 -1.52 7.82
N SER A 180 7.66 -2.34 8.35
CA SER A 180 7.59 -2.79 9.74
C SER A 180 8.07 -1.76 10.77
N LYS A 181 8.61 -0.62 10.31
CA LYS A 181 9.05 0.50 11.16
C LYS A 181 8.55 1.82 10.59
N ASP A 182 9.36 2.89 10.61
CA ASP A 182 8.97 4.23 10.19
C ASP A 182 9.08 4.41 8.66
N LEU A 183 8.25 5.32 8.12
CA LEU A 183 8.36 5.85 6.75
C LEU A 183 8.73 7.33 6.81
N GLN A 184 9.88 7.68 6.26
CA GLN A 184 10.39 9.05 6.25
C GLN A 184 10.56 9.56 4.82
N GLN A 185 9.92 10.67 4.50
CA GLN A 185 10.16 11.40 3.25
C GLN A 185 10.92 12.70 3.53
N ALA A 186 12.03 12.90 2.82
CA ALA A 186 12.80 14.13 2.94
C ALA A 186 12.04 15.33 2.37
N SER A 187 12.41 16.54 2.81
CA SER A 187 11.84 17.78 2.31
C SER A 187 12.04 17.94 0.80
N ALA A 188 11.05 18.55 0.14
CA ALA A 188 11.04 18.83 -1.30
C ALA A 188 11.21 17.61 -2.22
N GLN A 189 11.05 16.39 -1.70
CA GLN A 189 11.03 15.17 -2.50
C GLN A 189 9.60 14.75 -2.81
N ASN A 190 9.43 13.99 -3.88
CA ASN A 190 8.13 13.65 -4.44
C ASN A 190 8.00 12.14 -4.61
N VAL A 191 6.83 11.61 -4.27
CA VAL A 191 6.34 10.37 -4.85
C VAL A 191 5.65 10.73 -6.16
N ILE A 192 6.15 10.20 -7.27
CA ILE A 192 5.71 10.55 -8.63
C ILE A 192 4.93 9.37 -9.20
N LEU A 193 3.71 9.60 -9.68
CA LEU A 193 2.98 8.61 -10.48
C LEU A 193 3.35 8.77 -11.96
N ALA A 194 3.68 7.66 -12.62
CA ALA A 194 4.01 7.60 -14.03
C ALA A 194 3.23 6.49 -14.75
N GLY A 195 3.18 6.56 -16.09
CA GLY A 195 2.23 5.78 -16.88
C GLY A 195 0.82 6.27 -16.59
N ASP A 196 -0.06 5.35 -16.21
CA ASP A 196 -1.45 5.63 -15.80
C ASP A 196 -1.70 5.25 -14.34
N ALA A 197 -0.65 5.03 -13.53
CA ALA A 197 -0.78 4.68 -12.13
C ALA A 197 -1.65 5.69 -11.37
N GLN A 198 -2.55 5.20 -10.51
CA GLN A 198 -3.50 6.03 -9.77
C GLN A 198 -3.26 5.95 -8.26
N ALA A 199 -3.28 7.08 -7.58
CA ALA A 199 -3.10 7.19 -6.12
C ALA A 199 -4.03 6.25 -5.33
N LYS A 200 -5.28 6.06 -5.77
CA LYS A 200 -6.25 5.17 -5.12
C LYS A 200 -5.82 3.69 -5.07
N ASN A 201 -4.89 3.28 -5.92
CA ASN A 201 -4.35 1.92 -5.97
C ASN A 201 -2.99 1.79 -5.26
N VAL A 202 -2.52 2.84 -4.58
CA VAL A 202 -1.24 2.85 -3.86
C VAL A 202 -1.51 2.83 -2.36
N PHE A 203 -1.02 1.80 -1.67
CA PHE A 203 -1.26 1.58 -0.25
C PHE A 203 0.04 1.46 0.53
N TRP A 204 0.20 2.30 1.54
CA TRP A 204 1.37 2.35 2.42
C TRP A 204 0.98 1.89 3.82
N GLN A 205 1.23 0.62 4.14
CA GLN A 205 1.04 0.10 5.48
C GLN A 205 2.34 0.33 6.28
N VAL A 206 2.23 1.11 7.36
CA VAL A 206 3.38 1.51 8.19
C VAL A 206 3.12 1.16 9.65
N ALA A 207 3.95 0.28 10.22
CA ALA A 207 3.82 -0.16 11.62
C ALA A 207 4.41 0.83 12.63
N GLY A 208 5.35 1.67 12.19
CA GLY A 208 5.85 2.82 12.94
C GLY A 208 5.06 4.08 12.62
N SER A 209 5.77 5.20 12.62
CA SER A 209 5.29 6.53 12.30
C SER A 209 5.60 6.90 10.86
N VAL A 210 4.87 7.89 10.34
CA VAL A 210 5.14 8.48 9.03
C VAL A 210 5.49 9.94 9.21
N ALA A 211 6.62 10.41 8.66
CA ALA A 211 6.91 11.83 8.56
C ALA A 211 7.19 12.25 7.13
N ILE A 212 6.38 13.18 6.64
CA ILE A 212 6.47 13.80 5.32
C ILE A 212 7.16 15.15 5.47
N GLY A 213 8.30 15.30 4.79
CA GLY A 213 9.15 16.50 4.81
C GLY A 213 8.44 17.77 4.36
N THR A 214 9.03 18.93 4.67
CA THR A 214 8.47 20.22 4.22
C THR A 214 8.41 20.28 2.71
N THR A 215 7.36 20.87 2.15
CA THR A 215 7.14 21.04 0.70
C THR A 215 7.27 19.76 -0.14
N ALA A 216 7.20 18.58 0.49
CA ALA A 216 7.21 17.30 -0.19
C ALA A 216 5.83 17.00 -0.79
N HIS A 217 5.79 16.15 -1.81
CA HIS A 217 4.55 15.64 -2.40
C HIS A 217 4.46 14.12 -2.21
N PHE A 218 3.29 13.64 -1.80
CA PHE A 218 3.03 12.23 -1.55
C PHE A 218 1.81 11.73 -2.32
N GLU A 219 1.83 10.46 -2.68
CA GLU A 219 0.80 9.81 -3.50
C GLU A 219 0.37 8.50 -2.85
N GLY A 220 -0.93 8.34 -2.61
CA GLY A 220 -1.53 7.10 -2.12
C GLY A 220 -2.18 7.16 -0.73
N THR A 221 -2.75 6.02 -0.32
CA THR A 221 -3.39 5.84 0.99
C THR A 221 -2.38 5.37 2.02
N ILE A 222 -2.21 6.14 3.09
CA ILE A 222 -1.35 5.78 4.23
C ILE A 222 -2.21 5.13 5.31
N LEU A 223 -1.86 3.89 5.66
CA LEU A 223 -2.42 3.10 6.75
C LEU A 223 -1.37 3.01 7.86
N SER A 224 -1.37 3.96 8.80
CA SER A 224 -0.36 4.06 9.86
C SER A 224 -0.87 3.46 11.18
N GLN A 225 -0.06 2.60 11.80
CA GLN A 225 -0.32 2.07 13.14
C GLN A 225 -0.13 3.13 14.22
N THR A 226 0.71 4.14 13.96
CA THR A 226 0.96 5.23 14.90
C THR A 226 0.58 6.57 14.27
N MET A 227 1.45 7.57 14.35
CA MET A 227 1.17 8.93 13.91
C MET A 227 1.55 9.14 12.46
N ILE A 228 0.86 10.08 11.80
CA ILE A 228 1.27 10.62 10.50
C ILE A 228 1.55 12.11 10.70
N ALA A 229 2.75 12.57 10.34
CA ALA A 229 3.15 13.97 10.44
C ALA A 229 3.49 14.55 9.07
N MET A 230 2.68 15.49 8.61
CA MET A 230 2.97 16.33 7.46
C MET A 230 3.60 17.64 7.94
N LYS A 231 4.82 17.90 7.49
CA LYS A 231 5.54 19.15 7.82
C LYS A 231 5.10 20.27 6.88
N THR A 232 5.54 21.49 7.19
CA THR A 232 5.14 22.74 6.53
C THR A 232 5.06 22.63 5.00
N GLY A 233 3.87 22.90 4.45
CA GLY A 233 3.67 23.04 3.00
C GLY A 233 3.73 21.74 2.21
N ALA A 234 3.82 20.58 2.86
CA ALA A 234 3.70 19.30 2.18
C ALA A 234 2.29 19.09 1.60
N SER A 235 2.18 18.24 0.59
CA SER A 235 0.92 17.90 -0.06
C SER A 235 0.75 16.40 -0.28
N ILE A 236 -0.49 15.95 -0.36
CA ILE A 236 -0.82 14.55 -0.68
C ILE A 236 -2.06 14.46 -1.57
N ASN A 237 -1.98 13.62 -2.60
CA ASN A 237 -3.13 13.05 -3.28
C ASN A 237 -3.33 11.64 -2.72
N GLY A 238 -4.29 11.47 -1.84
CA GLY A 238 -4.31 10.29 -0.98
C GLY A 238 -5.15 10.44 0.27
N ARG A 239 -4.91 9.53 1.20
CA ARG A 239 -5.62 9.45 2.48
C ARG A 239 -4.63 9.31 3.63
N LEU A 240 -4.89 10.04 4.71
CA LEU A 240 -4.12 9.98 5.95
C LEU A 240 -4.93 9.21 6.99
N LEU A 241 -4.73 7.89 7.07
CA LEU A 241 -5.49 7.02 7.97
C LEU A 241 -4.57 6.51 9.09
N ALA A 242 -4.70 7.07 10.29
CA ALA A 242 -3.81 6.84 11.42
C ALA A 242 -4.52 6.21 12.61
N GLN A 243 -3.95 5.15 13.19
CA GLN A 243 -4.46 4.57 14.43
C GLN A 243 -4.07 5.38 15.69
N THR A 244 -3.33 6.49 15.55
CA THR A 244 -3.16 7.50 16.60
C THR A 244 -3.53 8.89 16.07
N ALA A 245 -2.58 9.82 15.94
CA ALA A 245 -2.82 11.21 15.59
C ALA A 245 -2.37 11.55 14.15
N VAL A 246 -3.02 12.56 13.57
CA VAL A 246 -2.55 13.23 12.34
C VAL A 246 -2.08 14.65 12.65
N THR A 247 -0.83 14.86 12.26
CA THR A 247 0.03 16.04 12.18
C THR A 247 -0.10 16.95 10.95
N LEU A 248 -0.73 18.14 10.98
CA LEU A 248 -0.73 19.04 9.81
C LEU A 248 -0.04 20.39 10.10
N GLN A 249 0.67 20.90 9.11
CA GLN A 249 1.32 22.20 9.07
C GLN A 249 1.17 22.84 7.69
N SER A 250 0.13 23.65 7.51
CA SER A 250 -0.15 24.36 6.25
C SER A 250 -0.10 23.45 5.02
N ASN A 251 -0.81 22.32 5.09
CA ASN A 251 -0.73 21.25 4.08
C ASN A 251 -1.90 21.25 3.12
N THR A 252 -1.72 20.62 1.97
CA THR A 252 -2.82 20.28 1.05
C THR A 252 -3.08 18.77 1.07
N VAL A 253 -4.30 18.36 1.40
CA VAL A 253 -4.72 16.96 1.42
C VAL A 253 -5.92 16.79 0.48
N THR A 254 -5.76 15.97 -0.55
CA THR A 254 -6.83 15.72 -1.53
C THR A 254 -7.14 14.23 -1.59
N ALA A 255 -8.36 13.84 -1.22
CA ALA A 255 -8.79 12.45 -1.37
C ALA A 255 -8.74 12.02 -2.85
N PRO A 256 -8.35 10.76 -3.16
CA PRO A 256 -8.36 10.26 -4.54
C PRO A 256 -9.77 10.27 -5.15
N VAL A 257 -9.82 10.38 -6.48
CA VAL A 257 -11.06 10.20 -7.25
C VAL A 257 -11.32 8.72 -7.45
N GLU A 258 -12.41 8.21 -6.86
CA GLU A 258 -12.86 6.82 -7.00
C GLU A 258 -13.34 6.46 -8.41
#